data_AF-A0A2D7RHA7-F1
#
_entry.id   AF-A0A2D7RHA7-F1
#
_cell.length_a   1.000
_cell.length_b   1.000
_cell.length_c   1.000
_cell.angle_alpha   90.00
_cell.angle_beta   90.00
_cell.angle_gamma   90.00
#
_symmetry.space_group_name_H-M   'P 1'
#
loop_
_entity.id
_entity.type
_entity.pdbx_description
1 polymer ?
#
loop_
_entity_poly.entity_id
_entity_poly.type
_entity_poly.pdbx_seq_one_letter_code
_entity_poly.pdbx_strand_id
1 'polypeptide(L)'
;MENIIKNCGPGGNLQDLENISSNPNFIFQNDPDFATLTLYDLEGNVINVSSWLECANYVNGGWSIENLDNYNGELVIFAITLSIIAIFWAIKKLKKANAY
;
A
#
# COMPACT_ATOMS: atom_id res chain seq x y z
N MET A 1 6.59 14.31 5.05
CA MET A 1 5.64 14.89 6.01
C MET A 1 4.20 14.67 5.59
N GLU A 2 3.80 15.03 4.36
CA GLU A 2 2.43 14.83 3.88
C GLU A 2 1.94 13.39 3.99
N ASN A 3 2.80 12.40 3.70
CA ASN A 3 2.44 10.99 3.83
C ASN A 3 2.14 10.58 5.28
N ILE A 4 2.89 11.10 6.25
CA ILE A 4 2.66 10.83 7.68
C ILE A 4 1.33 11.45 8.10
N ILE A 5 1.04 12.69 7.70
CA ILE A 5 -0.23 13.34 8.04
C ILE A 5 -1.41 12.61 7.40
N LYS A 6 -1.26 12.14 6.15
CA LYS A 6 -2.29 11.36 5.44
C LYS A 6 -2.62 10.05 6.17
N ASN A 7 -1.61 9.35 6.67
CA ASN A 7 -1.78 8.02 7.26
C ASN A 7 -2.05 8.06 8.78
N CYS A 8 -1.38 8.95 9.51
CA CYS A 8 -1.39 9.02 10.99
C CYS A 8 -2.19 10.20 11.55
N GLY A 9 -2.67 11.11 10.68
CA GLY A 9 -3.34 12.34 11.08
C GLY A 9 -2.37 13.47 11.47
N PRO A 10 -2.91 14.69 11.68
CA PRO A 10 -2.13 15.83 12.14
C PRO A 10 -1.66 15.59 13.58
N GLY A 11 -0.38 15.79 13.85
CA GLY A 11 0.17 15.60 15.19
C GLY A 11 1.70 15.60 15.21
N GLY A 12 2.24 15.51 16.43
CA GLY A 12 3.63 15.20 16.76
C GLY A 12 4.73 16.15 16.28
N ASN A 13 5.98 15.82 16.66
CA ASN A 13 7.19 16.52 16.26
C ASN A 13 8.08 15.56 15.47
N LEU A 14 8.49 15.95 14.27
CA LEU A 14 9.34 15.13 13.42
C LEU A 14 10.78 14.98 13.93
N GLN A 15 11.24 15.92 14.78
CA GLN A 15 12.57 15.80 15.40
C GLN A 15 12.67 14.58 16.30
N ASP A 16 11.55 14.09 16.83
CA ASP A 16 11.54 12.89 17.69
C ASP A 16 11.83 11.62 16.89
N LEU A 17 11.59 11.60 15.56
CA LEU A 17 11.91 10.44 14.71
C LEU A 17 13.42 10.23 14.52
N GLU A 18 14.22 11.30 14.44
CA GLU A 18 15.68 11.19 14.29
C GLU A 18 16.34 10.55 15.52
N ASN A 19 15.80 10.84 16.71
CA ASN A 19 16.28 10.29 17.97
C ASN A 19 15.98 8.79 18.11
N ILE A 20 14.89 8.29 17.51
CA ILE A 20 14.53 6.86 17.52
C ILE A 20 15.47 6.04 16.65
N SER A 21 15.83 6.56 15.47
CA SER A 21 16.77 5.90 14.54
C SER A 21 18.12 5.58 15.20
N SER A 22 18.52 6.39 16.18
CA SER A 22 19.79 6.24 16.91
C SER A 22 19.71 5.25 18.09
N ASN A 23 18.53 4.77 18.49
CA ASN A 23 18.35 3.87 19.63
C ASN A 23 17.55 2.60 19.24
N PRO A 24 18.23 1.47 18.96
CA PRO A 24 17.56 0.23 18.57
C PRO A 24 16.71 -0.42 19.68
N ASN A 25 16.84 0.04 20.93
CA ASN A 25 16.06 -0.45 22.07
C ASN A 25 14.93 0.51 22.46
N PHE A 26 14.57 1.45 21.59
CA PHE A 26 13.46 2.35 21.84
C PHE A 26 12.13 1.56 21.89
N ILE A 27 11.35 1.79 22.94
CA ILE A 27 10.04 1.18 23.14
C ILE A 27 9.00 2.28 22.97
N PHE A 28 8.09 2.12 22.00
CA PHE A 28 6.97 3.04 21.82
C PHE A 28 6.02 2.96 23.01
N GLN A 29 5.60 4.13 23.50
CA GLN A 29 4.60 4.21 24.56
C GLN A 29 3.21 4.36 23.94
N ASN A 30 2.25 3.61 24.50
CA ASN A 30 0.85 3.73 24.11
C ASN A 30 0.32 5.13 24.44
N ASP A 31 -0.33 5.76 23.47
CA ASP A 31 -0.99 7.05 23.64
C ASP A 31 -2.51 6.83 23.76
N PRO A 32 -3.11 7.02 24.96
CA PRO A 32 -4.53 6.75 25.18
C PRO A 32 -5.47 7.60 24.30
N ASP A 33 -5.00 8.75 23.83
CA ASP A 33 -5.79 9.67 22.98
C ASP A 33 -5.61 9.36 21.48
N PHE A 34 -4.73 8.41 21.14
CA PHE A 34 -4.49 7.98 19.78
C PHE A 34 -5.35 6.76 19.43
N ALA A 35 -6.17 6.89 18.38
CA ALA A 35 -6.92 5.77 17.86
C ALA A 35 -5.96 4.74 17.25
N THR A 36 -6.07 3.47 17.66
CA THR A 36 -5.25 2.39 17.10
C THR A 36 -5.45 2.31 15.58
N LEU A 37 -4.35 2.38 14.83
CA LEU A 37 -4.36 2.27 13.37
C LEU A 37 -3.74 0.95 12.94
N THR A 38 -4.27 0.37 11.87
CA THR A 38 -3.68 -0.80 11.22
C THR A 38 -2.92 -0.33 9.97
N LEU A 39 -1.64 -0.67 9.90
CA LEU A 39 -0.77 -0.35 8.77
C LEU A 39 -0.35 -1.64 8.04
N TYR A 40 -0.07 -1.47 6.75
CA TYR A 40 0.38 -2.51 5.82
C TYR A 40 1.69 -2.10 5.16
N ASP A 41 2.59 -3.06 4.97
CA ASP A 41 3.76 -2.89 4.10
C ASP A 41 3.48 -3.43 2.67
N LEU A 42 4.50 -3.37 1.81
CA LEU A 42 4.41 -3.82 0.43
C LEU A 42 4.30 -5.34 0.31
N GLU A 43 4.71 -6.06 1.35
CA GLU A 43 4.67 -7.51 1.45
C GLU A 43 3.35 -8.02 2.07
N GLY A 44 2.43 -7.11 2.43
CA GLY A 44 1.14 -7.45 3.02
C GLY A 44 1.20 -7.80 4.51
N ASN A 45 2.33 -7.56 5.19
CA ASN A 45 2.40 -7.70 6.63
C ASN A 45 1.52 -6.64 7.30
N VAL A 46 1.04 -6.97 8.50
CA VAL A 46 0.08 -6.14 9.24
C VAL A 46 0.66 -5.77 10.59
N ILE A 47 0.54 -4.51 10.96
CA ILE A 47 0.86 -4.04 12.30
C ILE A 47 -0.22 -3.09 12.83
N ASN A 48 -0.49 -3.20 14.13
CA ASN A 48 -1.35 -2.26 14.84
C ASN A 48 -0.47 -1.30 15.64
N VAL A 49 -0.64 -0.01 15.39
CA VAL A 49 0.11 1.05 16.06
C VAL A 49 -0.81 1.82 17.01
N SER A 50 -0.25 2.21 18.15
CA SER A 50 -0.98 2.73 19.31
C SER A 50 -0.52 4.13 19.74
N SER A 51 0.38 4.74 18.98
CA SER A 51 0.77 6.14 19.16
C SER A 51 1.09 6.80 17.82
N TRP A 52 1.00 8.13 17.78
CA TRP A 52 1.35 8.90 16.57
C TRP A 52 2.82 8.71 16.18
N LEU A 53 3.72 8.68 17.17
CA LEU A 53 5.17 8.55 16.93
C LEU A 53 5.52 7.18 16.36
N GLU A 54 4.86 6.12 16.85
CA GLU A 54 4.96 4.76 16.30
C GLU A 54 4.46 4.72 14.85
N CYS A 55 3.26 5.25 14.59
CA CYS A 55 2.71 5.34 13.25
C CYS A 55 3.65 6.08 12.29
N ALA A 56 4.17 7.24 12.69
CA ALA A 56 5.07 8.04 11.88
C ALA A 56 6.37 7.30 11.54
N ASN A 57 6.92 6.53 12.50
CA ASN A 57 8.11 5.72 12.28
C ASN A 57 7.87 4.62 11.22
N TYR A 58 6.76 3.88 11.34
CA TYR A 58 6.40 2.86 10.35
C TYR A 58 6.11 3.46 8.98
N VAL A 59 5.38 4.57 8.91
CA VAL A 59 5.09 5.26 7.63
C VAL A 59 6.36 5.79 6.98
N ASN A 60 7.34 6.25 7.76
CA ASN A 60 8.65 6.63 7.24
C ASN A 60 9.43 5.42 6.67
N GLY A 61 9.18 4.23 7.21
CA GLY A 61 9.69 2.95 6.71
C GLY A 61 8.92 2.38 5.52
N GLY A 62 7.91 3.07 4.99
CA GLY A 62 7.15 2.64 3.80
C GLY A 62 5.81 1.96 4.09
N TRP A 63 5.37 1.92 5.35
CA TRP A 63 4.05 1.39 5.71
C TRP A 63 2.93 2.40 5.40
N SER A 64 1.71 1.91 5.19
CA SER A 64 0.55 2.78 4.95
C SER A 64 -0.77 2.17 5.44
N ILE A 65 -1.80 3.00 5.62
CA ILE A 65 -3.16 2.52 5.97
C ILE A 65 -3.83 1.79 4.80
N GLU A 66 -3.35 2.02 3.58
CA GLU A 66 -3.88 1.42 2.37
C GLU A 66 -3.25 0.04 2.21
N ASN A 67 -4.08 -0.99 2.23
CA ASN A 67 -3.64 -2.33 1.88
C ASN A 67 -3.52 -2.41 0.34
N LEU A 68 -2.29 -2.24 -0.16
CA LEU A 68 -1.94 -2.30 -1.58
C LEU A 68 -2.08 -3.72 -2.17
N ASP A 69 -2.15 -4.75 -1.31
CA ASP A 69 -2.35 -6.15 -1.68
C ASP A 69 -3.75 -6.43 -2.26
N ASN A 70 -4.69 -5.49 -2.11
CA ASN A 70 -6.01 -5.57 -2.74
C ASN A 70 -5.98 -5.29 -4.26
N TYR A 71 -4.87 -4.82 -4.83
CA TYR A 71 -4.74 -4.63 -6.28
C TYR A 71 -4.22 -5.90 -6.96
N ASN A 72 -5.14 -6.69 -7.53
CA ASN A 72 -4.78 -7.90 -8.28
C ASN A 72 -4.33 -7.56 -9.72
N GLY A 73 -3.11 -7.03 -9.85
CA GLY A 73 -2.50 -6.68 -11.13
C GLY A 73 -2.35 -7.86 -12.08
N GLU A 74 -2.15 -9.07 -11.55
CA GLU A 74 -2.05 -10.30 -12.34
C GLU A 74 -3.36 -10.60 -13.07
N LEU A 75 -4.50 -10.49 -12.39
CA LEU A 75 -5.83 -10.66 -12.99
C LEU A 75 -6.08 -9.64 -14.10
N VAL A 76 -5.65 -8.39 -13.90
CA VAL A 76 -5.78 -7.33 -14.91
C VAL A 76 -4.95 -7.65 -16.16
N ILE A 77 -3.68 -8.02 -15.98
CA ILE A 77 -2.80 -8.41 -17.10
C ILE A 77 -3.35 -9.64 -17.81
N PHE A 78 -3.84 -10.63 -17.06
CA PHE A 78 -4.46 -11.83 -17.60
C PHE A 78 -5.71 -11.50 -18.45
N ALA A 79 -6.58 -10.62 -17.95
CA ALA A 79 -7.78 -10.19 -18.69
C ALA A 79 -7.43 -9.43 -19.99
N ILE A 80 -6.42 -8.55 -19.94
CA ILE A 80 -5.94 -7.80 -21.11
C ILE A 80 -5.37 -8.76 -22.17
N THR A 81 -4.51 -9.69 -21.75
CA THR A 81 -3.88 -10.65 -22.68
C THR A 81 -4.91 -11.57 -23.33
N LEU A 82 -5.87 -12.09 -22.56
CA LEU A 82 -7.00 -12.87 -23.10
C LEU A 82 -7.84 -12.06 -24.11
N SER A 83 -8.11 -10.79 -23.81
CA SER A 83 -8.89 -9.90 -24.69
C SER A 83 -8.17 -9.69 -26.03
N ILE A 84 -6.86 -9.45 -26.01
CA ILE A 84 -6.05 -9.28 -27.23
C ILE A 84 -6.08 -10.56 -28.08
N ILE A 85 -5.93 -11.73 -27.46
CA ILE A 85 -5.99 -13.02 -28.15
C ILE A 85 -7.39 -13.21 -28.77
N ALA A 86 -8.46 -13.00 -28.01
CA ALA A 86 -9.82 -13.15 -28.49
C ALA A 86 -10.12 -12.22 -29.69
N ILE A 87 -9.70 -10.95 -29.61
CA ILE A 87 -9.83 -9.97 -30.70
C ILE A 87 -9.06 -10.45 -31.94
N PHE A 88 -7.83 -10.93 -31.78
CA PHE A 88 -7.03 -11.45 -32.89
C PHE A 88 -7.74 -12.61 -33.61
N TRP A 89 -8.29 -13.58 -32.85
CA TRP A 89 -9.04 -14.70 -33.42
C TRP A 89 -10.35 -14.25 -34.08
N ALA A 90 -11.08 -13.29 -33.50
CA ALA A 90 -12.28 -12.71 -34.07
C ALA A 90 -12.00 -12.04 -35.42
N ILE A 91 -10.95 -11.21 -35.50
CA ILE A 91 -10.52 -10.56 -36.76
C ILE A 91 -10.17 -11.62 -37.81
N LYS A 92 -9.42 -12.66 -37.43
CA LYS A 92 -9.06 -13.76 -38.34
C LYS A 92 -10.29 -14.49 -38.87
N LYS A 93 -11.29 -14.73 -38.01
CA LYS A 93 -12.56 -15.36 -38.39
C LYS A 93 -13.37 -14.48 -39.35
N LEU A 94 -13.48 -13.17 -39.08
CA LEU A 94 -14.18 -12.23 -39.95
C LEU A 94 -13.50 -12.11 -41.33
N LYS A 95 -12.17 -12.02 -41.38
CA LYS A 95 -11.41 -12.01 -42.64
C LYS A 95 -11.64 -13.29 -43.46
N LYS A 96 -11.70 -14.45 -42.79
CA LYS A 96 -12.00 -15.72 -43.47
C LYS A 96 -13.45 -15.77 -43.98
N ALA A 97 -14.41 -15.25 -43.22
CA ALA A 97 -15.81 -15.21 -43.63
C ALA A 97 -16.07 -14.29 -44.84
N ASN A 98 -15.40 -13.14 -44.90
CA ASN A 98 -15.49 -12.20 -46.03
C ASN A 98 -14.72 -12.65 -47.29
N ALA A 99 -13.95 -13.73 -47.21
CA ALA A 99 -13.18 -14.28 -48.34
C ALA A 99 -13.92 -15.39 -49.10
N TYR A 100 -15.16 -15.72 -48.70
CA TYR A 100 -16.06 -16.67 -49.36
C TYR A 100 -17.31 -15.97 -49.89
#